data_AF-A0A6V7HT23-F1
#
_entry.id   AF-A0A6V7HT23-F1
#
_cell.length_a   1.000
_cell.length_b   1.000
_cell.length_c   1.000
_cell.angle_alpha   90.00
_cell.angle_beta   90.00
_cell.angle_gamma   90.00
#
_symmetry.space_group_name_H-M   'P 1'
#
loop_
_entity.id
_entity.type
_entity.pdbx_description
1 polymer ?
#
loop_
_entity_poly.entity_id
_entity_poly.type
_entity_poly.pdbx_seq_one_letter_code
_entity_poly.pdbx_strand_id
1 'polypeptide(L)' 'VKEQIVMGIAFGLETLPMSLLSAEDSFDLDQAKEGETINIADIWKPVPTKDPVNRKRIADMVKFAVDQGYFDCFA' A
#
# COMPACT_ATOMS: atom_id res chain seq x y z
N VAL A 1 10.78 -10.64 16.29
CA VAL A 1 11.08 -10.94 14.85
C VAL A 1 9.81 -11.27 14.08
N LYS A 2 8.98 -12.21 14.55
CA LYS A 2 7.68 -12.59 13.95
C LYS A 2 6.77 -11.36 13.70
N GLU A 3 6.53 -10.51 14.70
CA GLU A 3 5.66 -9.33 14.52
C GLU A 3 6.27 -8.26 13.59
N GLN A 4 7.61 -8.14 13.57
CA GLN A 4 8.31 -7.17 12.71
C GLN A 4 8.18 -7.53 11.23
N ILE A 5 8.18 -8.84 10.92
CA ILE A 5 7.96 -9.36 9.55
C ILE A 5 6.54 -9.07 9.09
N VAL A 6 5.54 -9.30 9.95
CA VAL A 6 4.13 -9.00 9.67
C VAL A 6 3.91 -7.50 9.44
N MET A 7 4.50 -6.66 10.29
CA MET A 7 4.44 -5.20 10.13
C MET A 7 5.05 -4.77 8.79
N GLY A 8 6.20 -5.34 8.41
CA GLY A 8 6.85 -5.04 7.13
C GLY A 8 5.99 -5.41 5.92
N ILE A 9 5.29 -6.54 5.95
CA ILE A 9 4.37 -6.92 4.86
C ILE A 9 3.16 -6.00 4.80
N ALA A 10 2.54 -5.70 5.95
CA ALA A 10 1.39 -4.81 6.02
C ALA A 10 1.73 -3.43 5.43
N PHE A 11 2.87 -2.86 5.86
CA PHE A 11 3.38 -1.62 5.27
C PHE A 11 3.70 -1.76 3.79
N GLY A 12 4.29 -2.87 3.34
CA GLY A 12 4.56 -3.11 1.93
C GLY A 12 3.29 -3.13 1.07
N LEU A 13 2.21 -3.72 1.59
CA LEU A 13 0.90 -3.77 0.92
C LEU A 13 0.21 -2.41 0.83
N GLU A 14 0.58 -1.43 1.64
CA GLU A 14 0.03 -0.07 1.58
C GLU A 14 0.96 0.90 0.84
N THR A 15 2.23 0.93 1.22
CA THR A 15 3.23 1.89 0.70
C THR A 15 3.59 1.63 -0.76
N LEU A 16 3.71 0.36 -1.18
CA LEU A 16 4.08 0.06 -2.55
C LEU A 16 2.97 0.48 -3.53
N PRO A 17 1.68 0.11 -3.34
CA PRO A 17 0.62 0.62 -4.20
C PRO A 17 0.52 2.14 -4.22
N MET A 18 0.63 2.81 -3.07
CA MET A 18 0.59 4.28 -3.01
C MET A 18 1.75 4.92 -3.77
N SER A 19 2.96 4.35 -3.70
CA SER A 19 4.11 4.88 -4.46
C SER A 19 4.00 4.71 -5.98
N LEU A 20 3.06 3.89 -6.45
CA LEU A 20 2.83 3.58 -7.86
C LEU A 20 1.56 4.27 -8.41
N LEU A 21 0.89 5.09 -7.61
CA LEU A 21 -0.25 5.89 -8.07
C LEU A 21 0.24 6.98 -9.03
N SER A 22 -0.56 7.23 -10.06
CA SER A 22 -0.37 8.42 -10.90
C SER A 22 -0.80 9.66 -10.11
N ALA A 23 -0.42 10.86 -10.57
CA ALA A 23 -0.90 12.10 -9.97
C ALA A 23 -2.44 12.21 -10.03
N GLU A 24 -3.06 11.68 -11.09
CA GLU A 24 -4.52 11.67 -11.27
C GLU A 24 -5.23 10.70 -10.32
N ASP A 25 -4.58 9.59 -9.97
CA ASP A 25 -5.12 8.60 -9.03
C ASP A 25 -4.73 8.91 -7.57
N SER A 26 -3.93 9.96 -7.33
CA SER A 26 -3.50 10.40 -6.00
C SER A 26 -4.46 11.43 -5.41
N PHE A 27 -4.61 11.43 -4.08
CA PHE A 27 -5.37 12.48 -3.41
C PHE A 27 -4.61 13.81 -3.48
N ASP A 28 -5.28 14.85 -3.94
CA ASP A 28 -4.72 16.19 -4.06
C ASP A 28 -4.90 16.98 -2.76
N LEU A 29 -3.79 17.26 -2.09
CA LEU A 29 -3.77 17.99 -0.82
C LEU A 29 -4.14 19.47 -0.99
N ASP A 30 -4.04 20.03 -2.19
CA ASP A 30 -4.44 21.42 -2.45
C ASP A 30 -5.97 21.59 -2.43
N GLN A 31 -6.73 20.48 -2.43
CA GLN A 31 -8.17 20.49 -2.20
C GLN A 31 -8.54 20.75 -0.72
N ALA A 32 -7.58 20.60 0.20
CA ALA A 32 -7.78 20.86 1.61
C ALA A 32 -7.94 22.37 1.87
N LYS A 33 -9.07 22.78 2.44
CA LYS A 33 -9.25 24.19 2.83
C LYS A 33 -8.56 24.47 4.17
N GLU A 34 -8.14 25.72 4.35
CA GLU A 34 -7.61 26.19 5.62
C GLU A 34 -8.66 26.01 6.73
N GLY A 35 -8.27 25.31 7.81
CA GLY A 35 -9.16 24.96 8.92
C GLY A 35 -10.02 23.71 8.71
N GLU A 36 -9.94 23.05 7.55
CA GLU A 36 -10.63 21.79 7.29
C GLU A 36 -9.83 20.60 7.86
N THR A 37 -10.51 19.72 8.59
CA THR A 37 -9.91 18.46 9.03
C THR A 37 -10.30 17.36 8.05
N ILE A 38 -9.34 16.85 7.30
CA ILE A 38 -9.53 15.70 6.42
C ILE A 38 -9.27 14.43 7.23
N ASN A 39 -10.23 13.52 7.26
CA ASN A 39 -10.02 12.21 7.86
C ASN A 39 -9.15 11.35 6.93
N ILE A 40 -8.02 10.86 7.46
CA ILE A 40 -7.09 10.03 6.69
C ILE A 40 -7.75 8.77 6.14
N ALA A 41 -8.74 8.21 6.85
CA ALA A 41 -9.46 7.02 6.40
C ALA A 41 -10.28 7.26 5.11
N ASP A 42 -10.62 8.51 4.81
CA ASP A 42 -11.38 8.85 3.60
C ASP A 42 -10.49 8.89 2.35
N ILE A 43 -9.21 9.23 2.53
CA ILE A 43 -8.22 9.41 1.46
C ILE A 43 -7.27 8.21 1.31
N TRP A 44 -6.98 7.49 2.40
CA TRP A 44 -6.07 6.36 2.43
C TRP A 44 -6.78 5.08 1.99
N LYS A 45 -7.21 5.06 0.73
CA LYS A 45 -7.90 3.93 0.11
C LYS A 45 -7.00 3.36 -0.99
N PRO A 46 -6.24 2.28 -0.72
CA PRO A 46 -5.39 1.67 -1.74
C PRO A 46 -6.28 1.16 -2.89
N VAL A 47 -6.11 1.77 -4.06
CA VAL A 47 -6.77 1.30 -5.29
C VAL A 47 -5.78 0.49 -6.13
N PRO A 48 -6.23 -0.57 -6.82
CA PRO A 48 -5.36 -1.28 -7.75
C PRO A 48 -4.89 -0.35 -8.86
N THR A 49 -3.58 -0.29 -9.06
CA THR A 49 -2.98 0.44 -10.19
C THR A 49 -3.48 -0.10 -11.53
N LYS A 50 -3.75 0.81 -12.47
CA LYS A 50 -4.18 0.49 -13.84
C LYS A 50 -3.05 -0.08 -14.70
N ASP A 51 -1.79 0.16 -14.31
CA ASP A 51 -0.62 -0.33 -15.03
C ASP A 51 -0.35 -1.83 -14.72
N PRO A 52 -0.35 -2.72 -15.74
CA PRO A 52 -0.05 -4.14 -15.54
C PRO A 52 1.35 -4.43 -15.00
N VAL A 53 2.35 -3.60 -15.32
CA VAL A 53 3.73 -3.75 -14.82
C VAL A 53 3.77 -3.49 -13.31
N ASN A 54 3.08 -2.45 -12.86
CA ASN A 54 2.99 -2.11 -11.43
C ASN A 54 2.22 -3.18 -10.65
N ARG A 55 1.14 -3.73 -11.23
CA ARG A 55 0.44 -4.89 -10.61
C ARG A 55 1.36 -6.10 -10.46
N LYS A 56 2.16 -6.40 -11.49
CA LYS A 56 3.14 -7.49 -11.41
C LYS A 56 4.14 -7.25 -10.27
N ARG A 57 4.64 -6.03 -10.12
CA ARG A 57 5.57 -5.68 -9.03
C ARG A 57 4.97 -5.94 -7.63
N ILE A 58 3.71 -5.57 -7.42
CA ILE A 58 3.00 -5.84 -6.16
C ILE A 58 2.83 -7.35 -5.95
N ALA A 59 2.44 -8.09 -7.00
CA ALA A 59 2.30 -9.55 -6.94
C ALA A 59 3.63 -10.26 -6.64
N ASP A 60 4.74 -9.81 -7.24
CA ASP A 60 6.07 -10.36 -7.00
C ASP A 60 6.51 -10.15 -5.53
N MET A 61 6.19 -9.00 -4.93
CA MET A 61 6.43 -8.74 -3.51
C MET A 61 5.64 -9.71 -2.61
N VAL A 62 4.36 -9.94 -2.90
CA VAL A 62 3.53 -10.88 -2.14
C VAL A 62 4.05 -12.31 -2.31
N LYS A 63 4.39 -12.71 -3.53
CA LYS A 63 5.00 -14.01 -3.80
C LYS A 63 6.29 -14.20 -3.00
N PHE A 64 7.17 -13.20 -2.99
CA PHE A 64 8.39 -13.25 -2.19
C PHE A 64 8.09 -13.47 -0.71
N ALA A 65 7.13 -12.74 -0.15
CA ALA A 65 6.73 -12.91 1.25
C ALA A 65 6.17 -14.32 1.54
N VAL A 66 5.41 -14.91 0.62
CA VAL A 66 4.96 -16.31 0.71
C VAL A 66 6.14 -17.28 0.65
N ASP A 67 7.02 -17.13 -0.34
CA ASP A 67 8.18 -18.01 -0.54
C ASP A 67 9.15 -17.98 0.64
N GLN A 68 9.19 -16.88 1.41
CA GLN A 68 10.00 -16.74 2.62
C GLN A 68 9.28 -17.19 3.92
N GLY A 69 8.03 -17.69 3.82
CA GLY A 69 7.26 -18.12 4.99
C GLY A 69 6.85 -16.96 5.91
N TYR A 70 6.85 -15.72 5.41
CA TYR A 70 6.53 -14.55 6.23
C TYR A 70 5.06 -14.53 6.66
N PHE A 71 4.18 -15.22 5.93
CA PHE A 71 2.78 -15.46 6.32
C PHE A 71 2.57 -16.70 7.19
N ASP A 72 3.54 -17.61 7.28
CA ASP A 72 3.48 -18.72 8.25
C ASP A 72 3.58 -18.20 9.69
N CYS A 73 3.91 -16.91 9.81
CA CYS A 73 3.85 -16.21 11.07
C CYS A 73 2.43 -16.11 11.68
N PHE A 74 1.38 -16.42 10.93
CA PHE A 74 -0.01 -16.39 11.40
C PHE A 74 -0.54 -17.75 11.90
N ALA A 75 0.23 -18.82 11.73
CA ALA A 75 -0.06 -20.15 12.29
C ALA A 75 0.56 -20.35 13.68
#